data_AF-A0AAN8PCJ3-F1
#
_entry.id   AF-A0AAN8PCJ3-F1
#
_cell.length_a   1.000
_cell.length_b   1.000
_cell.length_c   1.000
_cell.angle_alpha   90.00
_cell.angle_beta   90.00
_cell.angle_gamma   90.00
#
_symmetry.space_group_name_H-M   'P 1'
#
loop_
_entity.id
_entity.type
_entity.pdbx_description
1 polymer ?
#
loop_
_entity_poly.entity_id
_entity_poly.type
_entity_poly.pdbx_seq_one_letter_code
_entity_poly.pdbx_strand_id
1 'polypeptide(L)'
;MYNKYLSKYQNPDATKRELIEVTQQYKGLEVKREPFVFSDGSRLDLVNLQGTIPIKYKGTAYNLPICIWLMDSHPNNAPMCFLKPTPSMRIKISRHVDHNGKIYMPYLHDWSPNTSDLLSLIGVLIMQFSEEPPLYQVQRNNVPMPSMSTPYPTQSYMPMPGGSGATPYPPYPTSSTQPPYPTPGQNVEYPQQPYLPYPSFPKSGPSYPPYLPYPTASTSGGTETTGTITEEHIHASLLSAVEDKVRLRLREQLSQTQAELETLDKIQQELMQGKNRLDHLLAKLNAENAEWERNLTVLRDKEQELDESLKKLSEKGGIDVDEAVTTTAPLYKQLLNAFAEEAATEDVIYYLGEALRRGVIDLDVFLKQVRSLSHKQFMLRALMQKCRAKAGLAG
;
A
#
# COMPACT_ATOMS: atom_id res chain seq x y z
N MET A 1 -22.88 20.74 -7.88
CA MET A 1 -22.55 19.30 -7.85
C MET A 1 -22.09 18.87 -6.45
N TYR A 2 -20.89 19.27 -6.00
CA TYR A 2 -20.24 18.78 -4.78
C TYR A 2 -21.09 18.73 -3.48
N ASN A 3 -21.95 19.72 -3.22
CA ASN A 3 -22.80 19.74 -2.01
C ASN A 3 -23.66 18.47 -1.80
N LYS A 4 -24.05 17.74 -2.87
CA LYS A 4 -24.82 16.48 -2.76
C LYS A 4 -23.95 15.26 -2.42
N TYR A 5 -22.64 15.33 -2.68
CA TYR A 5 -21.71 14.26 -2.36
C TYR A 5 -21.21 14.35 -0.91
N LEU A 6 -20.95 15.57 -0.43
CA LEU A 6 -20.34 15.82 0.88
C LEU A 6 -21.34 15.99 2.04
N SER A 7 -22.63 15.74 1.82
CA SER A 7 -23.68 15.97 2.84
C SER A 7 -23.65 15.03 4.06
N LYS A 8 -22.66 14.13 4.13
CA LYS A 8 -22.36 13.25 5.27
C LYS A 8 -20.97 13.52 5.89
N TYR A 9 -20.21 14.46 5.33
CA TYR A 9 -18.86 14.78 5.79
C TYR A 9 -18.92 15.73 6.99
N GLN A 10 -17.93 15.62 7.88
CA GLN A 10 -17.81 16.45 9.07
C GLN A 10 -17.43 17.89 8.70
N ASN A 11 -16.52 18.07 7.71
CA ASN A 11 -16.06 19.37 7.23
C ASN A 11 -16.35 19.55 5.73
N PRO A 12 -17.62 19.69 5.32
CA PRO A 12 -18.01 19.63 3.91
C PRO A 12 -17.44 20.78 3.07
N ASP A 13 -17.40 22.02 3.59
CA ASP A 13 -16.90 23.17 2.82
C ASP A 13 -15.36 23.24 2.75
N ALA A 14 -14.64 22.69 3.72
CA ALA A 14 -13.19 22.51 3.64
C ALA A 14 -12.83 21.47 2.56
N THR A 15 -13.40 20.27 2.67
CA THR A 15 -13.24 19.18 1.69
C THR A 15 -13.60 19.63 0.27
N LYS A 16 -14.68 20.38 0.12
CA LYS A 16 -15.12 20.96 -1.17
C LYS A 16 -14.14 21.97 -1.75
N ARG A 17 -13.44 22.75 -0.93
CA ARG A 17 -12.45 23.73 -1.39
C ARG A 17 -11.25 23.01 -2.02
N GLU A 18 -10.64 22.08 -1.30
CA GLU A 18 -9.51 21.30 -1.80
C GLU A 18 -9.88 20.48 -3.06
N LEU A 19 -11.08 19.89 -3.11
CA LEU A 19 -11.55 19.19 -4.31
C LEU A 19 -11.65 20.12 -5.53
N ILE A 20 -12.04 21.37 -5.35
CA ILE A 20 -12.09 22.38 -6.43
C ILE A 20 -10.67 22.78 -6.83
N GLU A 21 -9.76 23.02 -5.88
CA GLU A 21 -8.37 23.40 -6.15
C GLU A 21 -7.60 22.29 -6.88
N VAL A 22 -7.74 21.04 -6.42
CA VAL A 22 -7.14 19.86 -7.06
C VAL A 22 -7.69 19.63 -8.47
N THR A 23 -9.00 19.74 -8.70
CA THR A 23 -9.58 19.62 -10.06
C THR A 23 -9.36 20.86 -10.92
N GLN A 24 -9.01 22.01 -10.31
CA GLN A 24 -8.55 23.17 -11.04
C GLN A 24 -7.14 22.94 -11.61
N GLN A 25 -6.22 22.39 -10.81
CA GLN A 25 -4.84 22.13 -11.21
C GLN A 25 -4.68 20.84 -12.07
N TYR A 26 -5.24 19.72 -11.63
CA TYR A 26 -5.03 18.39 -12.21
C TYR A 26 -6.25 17.93 -13.01
N LYS A 27 -6.34 18.38 -14.27
CA LYS A 27 -7.44 18.03 -15.20
C LYS A 27 -7.58 16.54 -15.53
N GLY A 28 -6.59 15.73 -15.17
CA GLY A 28 -6.65 14.28 -15.27
C GLY A 28 -7.39 13.59 -14.11
N LEU A 29 -7.86 14.31 -13.09
CA LEU A 29 -8.60 13.76 -11.94
C LEU A 29 -10.09 14.15 -11.96
N GLU A 30 -10.95 13.16 -11.75
CA GLU A 30 -12.40 13.31 -11.63
C GLU A 30 -12.84 13.07 -10.17
N VAL A 31 -13.88 13.79 -9.72
CA VAL A 31 -14.47 13.57 -8.39
C VAL A 31 -15.67 12.63 -8.50
N LYS A 32 -15.61 11.51 -7.80
CA LYS A 32 -16.67 10.48 -7.76
C LYS A 32 -17.12 10.24 -6.32
N ARG A 33 -18.32 9.66 -6.17
CA ARG A 33 -18.82 9.11 -4.90
C ARG A 33 -19.15 7.65 -5.13
N GLU A 34 -18.50 6.78 -4.38
CA GLU A 34 -18.53 5.33 -4.56
C GLU A 34 -18.55 4.66 -3.17
N PRO A 35 -19.12 3.44 -3.04
CA PRO A 35 -19.07 2.71 -1.78
C PRO A 35 -17.66 2.18 -1.53
N PHE A 36 -17.00 2.68 -0.48
CA PHE A 36 -15.77 2.10 0.05
C PHE A 36 -16.10 0.92 0.97
N VAL A 37 -15.21 -0.07 1.02
CA VAL A 37 -15.31 -1.23 1.93
C VAL A 37 -14.07 -1.26 2.80
N PHE A 38 -14.26 -1.20 4.12
CA PHE A 38 -13.18 -1.23 5.09
C PHE A 38 -12.77 -2.67 5.45
N SER A 39 -11.64 -2.83 6.15
CA SER A 39 -11.07 -4.13 6.53
C SER A 39 -11.90 -4.91 7.55
N ASP A 40 -12.85 -4.26 8.24
CA ASP A 40 -13.85 -4.89 9.10
C ASP A 40 -15.10 -5.36 8.32
N GLY A 41 -15.14 -5.16 7.00
CA GLY A 41 -16.27 -5.46 6.13
C GLY A 41 -17.37 -4.38 6.11
N SER A 42 -17.23 -3.31 6.92
CA SER A 42 -18.17 -2.18 6.91
C SER A 42 -18.09 -1.40 5.59
N ARG A 43 -19.16 -0.70 5.25
CA ARG A 43 -19.31 0.00 3.96
C ARG A 43 -19.78 1.44 4.15
N LEU A 44 -19.14 2.37 3.46
CA LEU A 44 -19.45 3.80 3.54
C LEU A 44 -19.35 4.45 2.17
N ASP A 45 -20.34 5.25 1.80
CA ASP A 45 -20.26 6.09 0.60
C ASP A 45 -19.23 7.19 0.82
N LEU A 46 -18.07 7.08 0.19
CA LEU A 46 -17.01 8.08 0.26
C LEU A 46 -16.81 8.77 -1.09
N VAL A 47 -16.30 10.00 -1.03
CA VAL A 47 -15.82 10.77 -2.17
C VAL A 47 -14.38 10.38 -2.46
N ASN A 48 -14.06 10.17 -3.73
CA ASN A 48 -12.70 9.96 -4.19
C ASN A 48 -12.35 10.86 -5.40
N LEU A 49 -11.06 11.16 -5.52
CA LEU A 49 -10.44 11.70 -6.72
C LEU A 49 -9.84 10.52 -7.50
N GLN A 50 -10.42 10.16 -8.64
CA GLN A 50 -9.94 9.08 -9.50
C GLN A 50 -9.49 9.64 -10.85
N GLY A 51 -8.36 9.16 -11.36
CA GLY A 51 -7.91 9.52 -12.69
C GLY A 51 -6.41 9.34 -12.83
N THR A 52 -5.72 10.29 -13.48
CA THR A 52 -4.26 10.26 -13.68
C THR A 52 -3.58 11.56 -13.24
N ILE A 53 -2.39 11.43 -12.65
CA ILE A 53 -1.47 12.53 -12.39
C ILE A 53 -0.24 12.45 -13.32
N PRO A 54 0.30 13.60 -13.79
CA PRO A 54 1.48 13.60 -14.65
C PRO A 54 2.77 13.43 -13.83
N ILE A 55 3.57 12.41 -14.14
CA ILE A 55 4.92 12.18 -13.60
C ILE A 55 5.98 12.25 -14.70
N LYS A 56 7.24 12.53 -14.37
CA LYS A 56 8.35 12.61 -15.33
C LYS A 56 9.48 11.64 -14.97
N TYR A 57 9.49 10.46 -15.58
CA TYR A 57 10.54 9.46 -15.36
C TYR A 57 11.52 9.45 -16.54
N LYS A 58 12.83 9.59 -16.24
CA LYS A 58 13.93 9.59 -17.24
C LYS A 58 13.65 10.51 -18.44
N GLY A 59 13.19 11.73 -18.15
CA GLY A 59 12.84 12.75 -19.16
C GLY A 59 11.51 12.54 -19.90
N THR A 60 10.88 11.37 -19.81
CA THR A 60 9.59 11.08 -20.45
C THR A 60 8.44 11.34 -19.49
N ALA A 61 7.37 11.96 -19.98
CA ALA A 61 6.15 12.18 -19.20
C ALA A 61 5.21 10.97 -19.27
N TYR A 62 4.66 10.56 -18.11
CA TYR A 62 3.70 9.46 -18.00
C TYR A 62 2.49 9.90 -17.18
N ASN A 63 1.32 9.38 -17.53
CA ASN A 63 0.08 9.59 -16.79
C ASN A 63 -0.09 8.41 -15.81
N LEU A 64 0.20 8.64 -14.52
CA LEU A 64 0.11 7.63 -13.47
C LEU A 64 -1.34 7.53 -12.95
N PRO A 65 -2.06 6.40 -13.14
CA PRO A 65 -3.43 6.25 -12.67
C PRO A 65 -3.52 6.03 -11.16
N ILE A 66 -4.26 6.90 -10.48
CA ILE A 66 -4.43 6.92 -9.03
C ILE A 66 -5.91 7.04 -8.61
N CYS A 67 -6.17 6.75 -7.34
CA CYS A 67 -7.43 6.98 -6.65
C CYS A 67 -7.15 7.42 -5.21
N ILE A 68 -7.57 8.63 -4.84
CA ILE A 68 -7.41 9.22 -3.50
C ILE A 68 -8.79 9.25 -2.85
N TRP A 69 -9.02 8.43 -1.83
CA TRP A 69 -10.25 8.42 -1.05
C TRP A 69 -10.18 9.42 0.11
N LEU A 70 -11.20 10.25 0.24
CA LEU A 70 -11.31 11.20 1.34
C LEU A 70 -12.22 10.61 2.42
N MET A 71 -11.72 10.46 3.64
CA MET A 71 -12.53 10.03 4.79
C MET A 71 -13.65 11.05 5.06
N ASP A 72 -14.76 10.61 5.63
CA ASP A 72 -15.89 11.48 6.07
C ASP A 72 -15.44 12.64 6.98
N SER A 73 -14.34 12.42 7.70
CA SER A 73 -13.68 13.28 8.66
C SER A 73 -12.60 14.19 8.05
N HIS A 74 -12.35 14.13 6.74
CA HIS A 74 -11.41 15.02 6.03
C HIS A 74 -11.71 16.50 6.35
N PRO A 75 -10.70 17.38 6.54
CA PRO A 75 -9.25 17.13 6.50
C PRO A 75 -8.64 16.59 7.81
N ASN A 76 -9.44 16.29 8.84
CA ASN A 76 -8.92 15.88 10.16
C ASN A 76 -8.17 14.54 10.14
N ASN A 77 -8.50 13.67 9.18
CA ASN A 77 -7.81 12.40 8.93
C ASN A 77 -7.20 12.39 7.52
N ALA A 78 -6.06 11.72 7.39
CA ALA A 78 -5.35 11.57 6.11
C ALA A 78 -6.19 10.82 5.05
N PRO A 79 -6.06 11.16 3.76
CA PRO A 79 -6.74 10.46 2.67
C PRO A 79 -6.07 9.12 2.35
N MET A 80 -6.86 8.12 1.95
CA MET A 80 -6.34 6.80 1.56
C MET A 80 -6.01 6.77 0.06
N CYS A 81 -4.72 6.77 -0.26
CA CYS A 81 -4.21 6.79 -1.63
C CYS A 81 -3.95 5.38 -2.18
N PHE A 82 -4.37 5.13 -3.43
CA PHE A 82 -4.17 3.86 -4.14
C PHE A 82 -3.81 4.09 -5.62
N LEU A 83 -3.09 3.15 -6.21
CA LEU A 83 -2.89 3.04 -7.66
C LEU A 83 -4.10 2.36 -8.31
N LYS A 84 -4.37 2.71 -9.58
CA LYS A 84 -5.40 2.05 -10.40
C LYS A 84 -4.77 1.54 -11.71
N PRO A 85 -3.95 0.48 -11.68
CA PRO A 85 -3.29 -0.05 -12.87
C PRO A 85 -4.31 -0.42 -13.96
N THR A 86 -4.00 -0.08 -15.20
CA THR A 86 -4.72 -0.59 -16.38
C THR A 86 -4.41 -2.09 -16.58
N PRO A 87 -5.18 -2.85 -17.39
CA PRO A 87 -4.95 -4.29 -17.57
C PRO A 87 -3.55 -4.68 -18.09
N SER A 88 -2.88 -3.77 -18.80
CA SER A 88 -1.50 -3.94 -19.27
C SER A 88 -0.43 -3.51 -18.26
N MET A 89 -0.80 -2.91 -17.13
CA MET A 89 0.12 -2.49 -16.08
C MET A 89 0.23 -3.53 -14.96
N ARG A 90 1.33 -3.49 -14.22
CA ARG A 90 1.48 -4.18 -12.92
C ARG A 90 2.11 -3.24 -11.90
N ILE A 91 1.81 -3.49 -10.63
CA ILE A 91 2.35 -2.75 -9.50
C ILE A 91 3.78 -3.23 -9.22
N LYS A 92 4.69 -2.29 -9.04
CA LYS A 92 6.01 -2.50 -8.46
C LYS A 92 5.89 -2.27 -6.95
N ILE A 93 5.90 -3.36 -6.19
CA ILE A 93 5.94 -3.29 -4.72
C ILE A 93 7.22 -2.57 -4.30
N SER A 94 7.11 -1.63 -3.37
CA SER A 94 8.22 -0.79 -2.88
C SER A 94 7.96 -0.39 -1.43
N ARG A 95 8.90 0.35 -0.82
CA ARG A 95 8.70 0.93 0.52
C ARG A 95 7.51 1.91 0.60
N HIS A 96 7.00 2.36 -0.54
CA HIS A 96 5.91 3.32 -0.67
C HIS A 96 4.61 2.72 -1.21
N VAL A 97 4.61 1.45 -1.65
CA VAL A 97 3.48 0.83 -2.36
C VAL A 97 3.37 -0.67 -2.05
N ASP A 98 2.23 -1.10 -1.52
CA ASP A 98 1.96 -2.51 -1.22
C ASP A 98 1.51 -3.33 -2.46
N HIS A 99 1.24 -4.62 -2.27
CA HIS A 99 0.75 -5.51 -3.34
C HIS A 99 -0.67 -5.18 -3.83
N ASN A 100 -1.46 -4.45 -3.04
CA ASN A 100 -2.79 -3.95 -3.41
C ASN A 100 -2.72 -2.61 -4.16
N GLY A 101 -1.53 -2.00 -4.25
CA GLY A 101 -1.31 -0.68 -4.81
C GLY A 101 -1.67 0.46 -3.85
N LYS A 102 -1.87 0.20 -2.56
CA LYS A 102 -2.05 1.23 -1.54
C LYS A 102 -0.73 1.95 -1.32
N ILE A 103 -0.81 3.29 -1.23
CA ILE A 103 0.35 4.17 -1.19
C ILE A 103 0.64 4.60 0.27
N TYR A 104 1.91 4.60 0.63
CA TYR A 104 2.46 4.91 1.95
C TYR A 104 3.53 6.00 1.80
N MET A 105 3.31 7.17 2.40
CA MET A 105 4.22 8.32 2.37
C MET A 105 4.34 8.93 3.76
N PRO A 106 5.50 9.52 4.15
CA PRO A 106 5.61 10.28 5.39
C PRO A 106 4.55 11.38 5.49
N TYR A 107 4.27 12.09 4.39
CA TYR A 107 3.21 13.11 4.30
C TYR A 107 1.78 12.59 4.62
N LEU A 108 1.54 11.28 4.52
CA LEU A 108 0.27 10.66 4.93
C LEU A 108 0.30 10.13 6.38
N HIS A 109 1.49 9.97 6.96
CA HIS A 109 1.68 9.57 8.36
C HIS A 109 1.65 10.79 9.28
N ASP A 110 2.37 11.84 8.89
CA ASP A 110 2.52 13.10 9.63
C ASP A 110 1.43 14.13 9.24
N TRP A 111 0.30 13.66 8.71
CA TRP A 111 -0.78 14.50 8.19
C TRP A 111 -1.44 15.33 9.31
N SER A 112 -1.57 16.64 9.08
CA SER A 112 -2.13 17.60 10.03
C SER A 112 -3.17 18.50 9.35
N PRO A 113 -4.43 18.58 9.85
CA PRO A 113 -5.50 19.36 9.21
C PRO A 113 -5.24 20.87 9.07
N ASN A 114 -4.21 21.40 9.75
CA ASN A 114 -3.84 22.82 9.69
C ASN A 114 -2.67 23.11 8.74
N THR A 115 -1.96 22.08 8.27
CA THR A 115 -0.70 22.22 7.51
C THR A 115 -0.54 21.21 6.36
N SER A 116 -1.51 20.33 6.16
CA SER A 116 -1.51 19.31 5.11
C SER A 116 -2.73 19.46 4.22
N ASP A 117 -2.52 19.33 2.91
CA ASP A 117 -3.56 19.51 1.89
C ASP A 117 -3.39 18.51 0.73
N LEU A 118 -4.46 18.30 -0.03
CA LEU A 118 -4.46 17.36 -1.17
C LEU A 118 -3.57 17.79 -2.36
N LEU A 119 -3.29 19.08 -2.53
CA LEU A 119 -2.49 19.60 -3.64
C LEU A 119 -1.00 19.29 -3.43
N SER A 120 -0.53 19.57 -2.21
CA SER A 120 0.80 19.28 -1.69
C SER A 120 1.07 17.78 -1.62
N LEU A 121 0.08 16.99 -1.15
CA LEU A 121 0.12 15.53 -1.23
C LEU A 121 0.37 15.04 -2.66
N ILE A 122 -0.40 15.52 -3.64
CA ILE A 122 -0.19 15.14 -5.05
C ILE A 122 1.19 15.60 -5.54
N GLY A 123 1.69 16.76 -5.11
CA GLY A 123 3.06 17.20 -5.38
C GLY A 123 4.12 16.21 -4.88
N VAL A 124 3.99 15.73 -3.64
CA VAL A 124 4.87 14.70 -3.05
C VAL A 124 4.77 13.37 -3.81
N LEU A 125 3.57 12.94 -4.19
CA LEU A 125 3.38 11.74 -5.02
C LEU A 125 4.04 11.88 -6.40
N ILE A 126 3.90 13.04 -7.06
CA ILE A 126 4.54 13.30 -8.36
C ILE A 126 6.06 13.29 -8.23
N MET A 127 6.61 13.90 -7.17
CA MET A 127 8.04 13.90 -6.90
C MET A 127 8.57 12.48 -6.71
N GLN A 128 8.03 11.72 -5.76
CA GLN A 128 8.53 10.39 -5.41
C GLN A 128 8.39 9.38 -6.56
N PHE A 129 7.29 9.43 -7.31
CA PHE A 129 7.04 8.51 -8.42
C PHE A 129 7.67 8.97 -9.75
N SER A 130 8.22 10.19 -9.83
CA SER A 130 9.11 10.60 -10.93
C SER A 130 10.52 10.04 -10.77
N GLU A 131 10.95 9.72 -9.55
CA GLU A 131 12.20 9.00 -9.28
C GLU A 131 12.01 7.47 -9.37
N GLU A 132 11.03 6.93 -8.63
CA GLU A 132 10.68 5.50 -8.65
C GLU A 132 9.24 5.26 -9.11
N PRO A 133 8.99 4.99 -10.41
CA PRO A 133 7.66 4.68 -10.92
C PRO A 133 7.10 3.39 -10.27
N PRO A 134 5.90 3.45 -9.67
CA PRO A 134 5.32 2.32 -8.96
C PRO A 134 4.48 1.41 -9.85
N LEU A 135 4.31 1.76 -11.14
CA LEU A 135 3.68 0.93 -12.15
C LEU A 135 4.65 0.71 -13.31
N TYR A 136 4.66 -0.50 -13.86
CA TYR A 136 5.34 -0.83 -15.11
C TYR A 136 4.37 -1.45 -16.11
N GLN A 137 4.62 -1.21 -17.40
CA GLN A 137 3.85 -1.79 -18.48
C GLN A 137 4.34 -3.22 -18.75
N VAL A 138 3.46 -4.19 -18.59
CA VAL A 138 3.65 -5.56 -19.06
C VAL A 138 3.26 -5.61 -20.53
N GLN A 139 4.21 -5.99 -21.39
CA GLN A 139 3.86 -6.35 -22.76
C GLN A 139 2.93 -7.56 -22.72
N ARG A 140 1.88 -7.55 -23.54
CA ARG A 140 1.15 -8.79 -23.83
C ARG A 140 2.12 -9.70 -24.58
N ASN A 141 2.65 -10.71 -23.90
CA ASN A 141 3.31 -11.81 -24.59
C ASN A 141 2.30 -12.34 -25.61
N ASN A 142 2.65 -12.23 -26.89
CA ASN A 142 1.81 -12.65 -27.97
C ASN A 142 1.83 -14.19 -27.95
N VAL A 143 0.86 -14.79 -27.23
CA VAL A 143 0.69 -16.24 -27.20
C VAL A 143 0.57 -16.69 -28.65
N PRO A 144 1.43 -17.60 -29.15
CA PRO A 144 1.36 -18.03 -30.54
C PRO A 144 0.05 -18.81 -30.73
N MET A 145 -0.95 -18.12 -31.29
CA MET A 145 -2.18 -18.74 -31.77
C MET A 145 -1.80 -19.87 -32.73
N PRO A 146 -2.32 -21.10 -32.56
CA PRO A 146 -2.07 -22.17 -33.53
C PRO A 146 -2.62 -21.73 -34.88
N SER A 147 -1.75 -21.73 -35.89
CA SER A 147 -2.04 -21.17 -37.21
C SER A 147 -3.07 -22.03 -37.96
N MET A 148 -4.35 -21.65 -37.91
CA MET A 148 -5.32 -22.16 -38.90
C MET A 148 -4.98 -21.57 -40.26
N SER A 149 -4.49 -22.43 -41.16
CA SER A 149 -4.18 -22.08 -42.54
C SER A 149 -5.47 -21.88 -43.35
N THR A 150 -5.80 -20.62 -43.67
CA THR A 150 -6.82 -20.30 -44.67
C THR A 150 -6.25 -20.48 -46.08
N PRO A 151 -6.92 -21.21 -47.00
CA PRO A 151 -6.48 -21.33 -48.38
C PRO A 151 -6.69 -20.01 -49.13
N TYR A 152 -5.65 -19.50 -49.80
CA TYR A 152 -5.79 -18.41 -50.76
C TYR A 152 -6.34 -18.94 -52.10
N PRO A 153 -7.23 -18.20 -52.78
CA PRO A 153 -7.73 -18.60 -54.10
C PRO A 153 -6.64 -18.43 -55.17
N THR A 154 -6.53 -19.43 -56.06
CA THR A 154 -5.59 -19.41 -57.19
C THR A 154 -6.08 -18.49 -58.31
N GLN A 155 -5.25 -17.54 -58.73
CA GLN A 155 -5.46 -16.78 -59.98
C GLN A 155 -4.81 -17.51 -61.17
N SER A 156 -5.51 -17.55 -62.29
CA SER A 156 -5.08 -18.27 -63.50
C SER A 156 -4.23 -17.39 -64.43
N TYR A 157 -3.16 -17.97 -64.95
CA TYR A 157 -2.24 -17.30 -65.89
C TYR A 157 -2.64 -17.60 -67.35
N MET A 158 -2.43 -16.64 -68.26
CA MET A 158 -2.61 -16.85 -69.70
C MET A 158 -1.39 -16.28 -70.46
N PRO A 159 -0.77 -17.02 -71.40
CA PRO A 159 0.55 -16.66 -71.95
C PRO A 159 0.51 -16.04 -73.36
N MET A 160 1.54 -15.26 -73.70
CA MET A 160 2.01 -15.02 -75.09
C MET A 160 3.55 -14.90 -75.13
N PRO A 161 4.24 -15.14 -76.27
CA PRO A 161 5.64 -15.60 -76.25
C PRO A 161 6.65 -14.82 -77.12
N GLY A 162 7.95 -15.09 -76.88
CA GLY A 162 9.07 -14.81 -77.80
C GLY A 162 9.79 -13.46 -77.57
N GLY A 163 11.13 -13.40 -77.57
CA GLY A 163 12.11 -14.49 -77.66
C GLY A 163 13.58 -14.00 -77.68
N SER A 164 14.52 -14.96 -77.64
CA SER A 164 15.97 -14.85 -77.94
C SER A 164 16.81 -13.73 -77.29
N GLY A 165 17.78 -14.11 -76.45
CA GLY A 165 18.88 -13.23 -75.99
C GLY A 165 19.87 -13.97 -75.07
N ALA A 166 21.18 -13.77 -75.26
CA ALA A 166 22.24 -14.53 -74.57
C ALA A 166 22.74 -13.88 -73.26
N THR A 167 23.61 -14.61 -72.55
CA THR A 167 24.50 -14.14 -71.45
C THR A 167 25.48 -13.05 -71.94
N PRO A 168 26.16 -12.23 -71.07
CA PRO A 168 26.71 -12.59 -69.74
C PRO A 168 26.73 -11.48 -68.64
N TYR A 169 27.42 -11.75 -67.52
CA TYR A 169 28.00 -10.79 -66.53
C TYR A 169 29.00 -9.81 -67.20
N PRO A 170 29.50 -8.69 -66.59
CA PRO A 170 29.45 -8.20 -65.18
C PRO A 170 28.81 -6.76 -65.13
N PRO A 171 29.20 -5.69 -64.35
CA PRO A 171 30.15 -5.50 -63.22
C PRO A 171 29.61 -4.64 -62.03
N TYR A 172 30.52 -4.10 -61.19
CA TYR A 172 30.29 -3.11 -60.12
C TYR A 172 30.22 -1.65 -60.63
N PRO A 173 29.77 -0.70 -59.79
CA PRO A 173 30.74 0.30 -59.29
C PRO A 173 30.66 0.59 -57.77
N THR A 174 31.59 1.41 -57.28
CA THR A 174 31.83 1.71 -55.85
C THR A 174 31.42 3.14 -55.44
N SER A 175 30.92 3.33 -54.22
CA SER A 175 30.99 4.63 -53.52
C SER A 175 30.94 4.47 -52.00
N SER A 176 31.90 5.03 -51.28
CA SER A 176 32.06 4.91 -49.82
C SER A 176 31.90 6.24 -49.10
N THR A 177 31.06 6.31 -48.07
CA THR A 177 31.11 7.34 -47.01
C THR A 177 30.47 6.81 -45.72
N GLN A 178 31.25 6.76 -44.63
CA GLN A 178 30.73 6.77 -43.25
C GLN A 178 31.13 8.09 -42.58
N PRO A 179 30.29 8.66 -41.69
CA PRO A 179 30.71 9.70 -40.76
C PRO A 179 31.52 9.11 -39.58
N PRO A 180 32.44 9.88 -38.94
CA PRO A 180 33.47 9.32 -38.07
C PRO A 180 33.15 9.31 -36.57
N TYR A 181 33.87 8.44 -35.83
CA TYR A 181 33.99 8.48 -34.36
C TYR A 181 34.95 9.60 -33.90
N PRO A 182 34.70 10.24 -32.74
CA PRO A 182 35.71 10.98 -31.99
C PRO A 182 36.49 10.06 -31.03
N THR A 183 37.81 10.20 -30.97
CA THR A 183 38.70 9.56 -29.98
C THR A 183 38.74 10.32 -28.64
N PRO A 184 39.10 9.68 -27.52
CA PRO A 184 39.02 10.28 -26.19
C PRO A 184 40.13 11.32 -25.91
N GLY A 185 39.74 12.45 -25.32
CA GLY A 185 40.64 13.46 -24.74
C GLY A 185 40.69 13.36 -23.21
N GLN A 186 41.82 13.77 -22.63
CA GLN A 186 42.04 13.72 -21.17
C GLN A 186 41.37 14.90 -20.45
N ASN A 187 40.42 14.61 -19.55
CA ASN A 187 40.53 15.01 -18.14
C ASN A 187 39.53 14.18 -17.29
N VAL A 188 39.94 13.66 -16.14
CA VAL A 188 39.07 12.81 -15.29
C VAL A 188 39.16 13.27 -13.84
N GLU A 189 38.23 14.14 -13.45
CA GLU A 189 38.10 14.66 -12.10
C GLU A 189 36.94 13.94 -11.39
N TYR A 190 37.24 13.22 -10.31
CA TYR A 190 36.27 12.35 -9.64
C TYR A 190 35.32 13.14 -8.72
N PRO A 191 33.99 13.04 -8.87
CA PRO A 191 33.06 13.54 -7.87
C PRO A 191 33.11 12.65 -6.61
N GLN A 192 33.70 13.17 -5.55
CA GLN A 192 33.75 12.53 -4.23
C GLN A 192 32.38 12.51 -3.53
N GLN A 193 32.18 11.52 -2.66
CA GLN A 193 30.97 11.41 -1.82
C GLN A 193 30.94 12.49 -0.72
N PRO A 194 29.75 12.98 -0.31
CA PRO A 194 29.65 13.95 0.78
C PRO A 194 29.99 13.31 2.13
N TYR A 195 31.09 13.73 2.75
CA TYR A 195 31.41 13.38 4.13
C TYR A 195 30.56 14.18 5.14
N LEU A 196 30.07 13.51 6.18
CA LEU A 196 29.39 14.15 7.30
C LEU A 196 30.39 14.94 8.17
N PRO A 197 30.10 16.19 8.56
CA PRO A 197 30.98 16.94 9.46
C PRO A 197 30.98 16.37 10.89
N TYR A 198 32.18 16.11 11.43
CA TYR A 198 32.35 15.91 12.88
C TYR A 198 32.26 17.26 13.63
N PRO A 199 31.81 17.29 14.90
CA PRO A 199 31.77 18.51 15.70
C PRO A 199 33.16 19.12 15.91
N SER A 200 33.32 20.39 15.53
CA SER A 200 34.57 21.13 15.69
C SER A 200 34.75 21.65 17.12
N PHE A 201 35.78 21.17 17.83
CA PHE A 201 36.19 21.75 19.11
C PHE A 201 36.65 23.21 18.93
N PRO A 202 36.14 24.19 19.71
CA PRO A 202 36.56 25.58 19.61
C PRO A 202 37.96 25.77 20.20
N LYS A 203 38.94 26.09 19.36
CA LYS A 203 40.25 26.59 19.81
C LYS A 203 40.13 28.03 20.28
N SER A 204 39.93 28.24 21.58
CA SER A 204 40.08 29.55 22.21
C SER A 204 41.56 29.98 22.18
N GLY A 205 41.85 31.07 21.47
CA GLY A 205 43.10 31.79 21.65
C GLY A 205 43.11 32.49 23.02
N PRO A 206 44.28 32.73 23.64
CA PRO A 206 44.37 33.40 24.92
C PRO A 206 43.99 34.89 24.78
N SER A 207 42.76 35.23 25.14
CA SER A 207 42.36 36.63 25.31
C SER A 207 43.03 37.19 26.56
N TYR A 208 43.67 38.34 26.44
CA TYR A 208 44.10 39.12 27.60
C TYR A 208 42.88 39.57 28.42
N PRO A 209 42.95 39.55 29.76
CA PRO A 209 41.97 40.24 30.60
C PRO A 209 42.20 41.76 30.58
N PRO A 210 41.15 42.58 30.73
CA PRO A 210 41.29 44.03 30.85
C PRO A 210 41.89 44.43 32.21
N TYR A 211 42.55 45.60 32.24
CA TYR A 211 43.01 46.23 33.48
C TYR A 211 41.84 46.53 34.44
N LEU A 212 42.03 46.26 35.72
CA LEU A 212 41.24 46.82 36.82
C LEU A 212 42.09 47.84 37.61
N PRO A 213 41.48 48.84 38.27
CA PRO A 213 42.23 49.96 38.85
C PRO A 213 42.96 49.61 40.14
N TYR A 214 44.09 50.28 40.37
CA TYR A 214 44.80 50.27 41.65
C TYR A 214 43.99 50.97 42.75
N PRO A 215 43.98 50.47 44.00
CA PRO A 215 43.43 51.21 45.13
C PRO A 215 44.33 52.41 45.48
N THR A 216 43.73 53.58 45.68
CA THR A 216 44.45 54.79 46.11
C THR A 216 44.83 54.72 47.58
N ALA A 217 46.11 54.50 47.88
CA ALA A 217 46.67 54.70 49.22
C ALA A 217 47.03 56.19 49.40
N SER A 218 46.48 56.84 50.42
CA SER A 218 46.71 58.26 50.71
C SER A 218 48.03 58.53 51.41
N THR A 219 48.69 59.64 51.07
CA THR A 219 49.96 60.08 51.65
C THR A 219 49.85 60.43 53.14
N SER A 220 50.53 59.70 54.02
CA SER A 220 50.92 60.16 55.37
C SER A 220 52.24 59.52 55.79
N GLY A 221 53.21 60.35 56.19
CA GLY A 221 54.63 60.00 56.28
C GLY A 221 55.06 59.03 57.39
N GLY A 222 56.29 58.52 57.26
CA GLY A 222 56.95 57.70 58.28
C GLY A 222 58.31 57.16 57.80
N THR A 223 59.39 57.82 58.27
CA THR A 223 60.77 57.32 58.47
C THR A 223 61.25 56.02 57.82
N GLU A 224 62.37 56.14 57.07
CA GLU A 224 63.58 55.32 57.19
C GLU A 224 63.45 53.81 57.47
N THR A 225 63.83 52.98 56.50
CA THR A 225 65.02 52.11 56.66
C THR A 225 65.48 51.45 55.37
N THR A 226 66.79 51.45 55.18
CA THR A 226 67.53 50.58 54.25
C THR A 226 67.38 49.12 54.64
N GLY A 227 66.91 48.27 53.72
CA GLY A 227 66.81 46.82 53.89
C GLY A 227 67.33 46.08 52.66
N THR A 228 68.50 45.45 52.78
CA THR A 228 69.11 44.68 51.69
C THR A 228 68.29 43.43 51.38
N ILE A 229 68.00 43.15 50.11
CA ILE A 229 67.41 41.87 49.70
C ILE A 229 68.44 40.77 49.98
N THR A 230 68.20 39.95 50.99
CA THR A 230 69.07 38.83 51.34
C THR A 230 68.89 37.67 50.36
N GLU A 231 69.96 36.91 50.13
CA GLU A 231 69.98 35.76 49.23
C GLU A 231 68.93 34.69 49.62
N GLU A 232 68.68 34.53 50.93
CA GLU A 232 67.61 33.67 51.46
C GLU A 232 66.20 34.10 51.00
N HIS A 233 65.90 35.40 50.89
CA HIS A 233 64.59 35.85 50.38
C HIS A 233 64.42 35.51 48.89
N ILE A 234 65.50 35.61 48.11
CA ILE A 234 65.49 35.23 46.69
C ILE A 234 65.33 33.70 46.57
N HIS A 235 66.06 32.93 47.37
CA HIS A 235 65.99 31.47 47.36
C HIS A 235 64.62 30.95 47.83
N ALA A 236 64.03 31.54 48.87
CA ALA A 236 62.68 31.22 49.32
C ALA A 236 61.61 31.59 48.29
N SER A 237 61.76 32.74 47.61
CA SER A 237 60.87 33.16 46.52
C SER A 237 60.95 32.20 45.33
N LEU A 238 62.16 31.76 44.94
CA LEU A 238 62.37 30.79 43.87
C LEU A 238 61.83 29.39 44.23
N LEU A 239 62.05 28.91 45.46
CA LEU A 239 61.47 27.65 45.95
C LEU A 239 59.94 27.69 45.91
N SER A 240 59.32 28.76 46.43
CA SER A 240 57.87 28.95 46.40
C SER A 240 57.34 29.01 44.96
N ALA A 241 58.01 29.75 44.06
CA ALA A 241 57.64 29.82 42.66
C ALA A 241 57.76 28.48 41.92
N VAL A 242 58.77 27.66 42.24
CA VAL A 242 58.92 26.29 41.71
C VAL A 242 57.85 25.37 42.29
N GLU A 243 57.58 25.43 43.60
CA GLU A 243 56.54 24.62 44.24
C GLU A 243 55.17 24.94 43.64
N ASP A 244 54.78 26.21 43.54
CA ASP A 244 53.52 26.59 42.91
C ASP A 244 53.48 26.26 41.42
N LYS A 245 54.60 26.30 40.68
CA LYS A 245 54.64 25.86 39.28
C LYS A 245 54.39 24.36 39.14
N VAL A 246 54.97 23.53 40.01
CA VAL A 246 54.73 22.09 40.07
C VAL A 246 53.31 21.80 40.53
N ARG A 247 52.82 22.49 41.56
CA ARG A 247 51.46 22.37 42.12
C ARG A 247 50.39 22.77 41.10
N LEU A 248 50.64 23.79 40.28
CA LEU A 248 49.78 24.18 39.15
C LEU A 248 49.77 23.11 38.06
N ARG A 249 50.94 22.61 37.61
CA ARG A 249 51.02 21.52 36.62
C ARG A 249 50.35 20.23 37.11
N LEU A 250 50.51 19.89 38.39
CA LEU A 250 49.86 18.71 38.97
C LEU A 250 48.34 18.86 39.01
N ARG A 251 47.82 20.04 39.37
CA ARG A 251 46.37 20.34 39.32
C ARG A 251 45.82 20.32 37.90
N GLU A 252 46.55 20.87 36.93
CA GLU A 252 46.21 20.85 35.51
C GLU A 252 46.10 19.42 34.98
N GLN A 253 47.10 18.56 35.27
CA GLN A 253 47.10 17.15 34.87
C GLN A 253 46.02 16.32 35.59
N LEU A 254 45.83 16.50 36.91
CA LEU A 254 44.76 15.83 37.64
C LEU A 254 43.38 16.22 37.08
N SER A 255 43.14 17.51 36.84
CA SER A 255 41.90 18.01 36.23
C SER A 255 41.65 17.45 34.83
N GLN A 256 42.71 17.32 34.01
CA GLN A 256 42.63 16.66 32.71
C GLN A 256 42.24 15.18 32.85
N THR A 257 42.95 14.41 33.67
CA THR A 257 42.65 12.97 33.86
C THR A 257 41.27 12.72 34.47
N GLN A 258 40.78 13.62 35.33
CA GLN A 258 39.44 13.56 35.89
C GLN A 258 38.38 13.79 34.81
N ALA A 259 38.55 14.79 33.96
CA ALA A 259 37.64 15.05 32.83
C ALA A 259 37.66 13.89 31.82
N GLU A 260 38.83 13.31 31.53
CA GLU A 260 38.95 12.12 30.68
C GLU A 260 38.19 10.92 31.26
N LEU A 261 38.32 10.64 32.57
CA LEU A 261 37.54 9.61 33.27
C LEU A 261 36.03 9.87 33.21
N GLU A 262 35.57 11.10 33.43
CA GLU A 262 34.16 11.47 33.34
C GLU A 262 33.59 11.29 31.92
N THR A 263 34.38 11.58 30.88
CA THR A 263 33.96 11.27 29.49
C THR A 263 33.92 9.77 29.21
N LEU A 264 34.85 8.99 29.75
CA LEU A 264 34.89 7.52 29.58
C LEU A 264 33.72 6.84 30.29
N ASP A 265 33.38 7.23 31.53
CA ASP A 265 32.22 6.70 32.24
C ASP A 265 30.92 7.04 31.49
N LYS A 266 30.77 8.28 31.01
CA LYS A 266 29.61 8.66 30.18
C LYS A 266 29.50 7.80 28.92
N ILE A 267 30.60 7.57 28.20
CA ILE A 267 30.62 6.69 27.02
C ILE A 267 30.26 5.24 27.41
N GLN A 268 30.76 4.74 28.54
CA GLN A 268 30.40 3.41 29.06
C GLN A 268 28.91 3.31 29.39
N GLN A 269 28.32 4.34 30.02
CA GLN A 269 26.88 4.40 30.29
C GLN A 269 26.05 4.42 28.99
N GLU A 270 26.42 5.23 28.01
CA GLU A 270 25.74 5.30 26.70
C GLU A 270 25.83 3.96 25.95
N LEU A 271 26.99 3.30 25.98
CA LEU A 271 27.22 2.01 25.34
C LEU A 271 26.48 0.86 26.07
N MET A 272 26.41 0.89 27.40
CA MET A 272 25.61 -0.05 28.20
C MET A 272 24.10 0.14 27.97
N GLN A 273 23.62 1.39 27.86
CA GLN A 273 22.25 1.67 27.42
C GLN A 273 21.99 1.17 25.99
N GLY A 274 22.96 1.35 25.08
CA GLY A 274 22.92 0.82 23.72
C GLY A 274 22.78 -0.71 23.71
N LYS A 275 23.61 -1.43 24.48
CA LYS A 275 23.49 -2.87 24.67
C LYS A 275 22.11 -3.27 25.20
N ASN A 276 21.64 -2.67 26.29
CA ASN A 276 20.36 -3.04 26.90
C ASN A 276 19.17 -2.80 25.95
N ARG A 277 19.25 -1.78 25.07
CA ARG A 277 18.27 -1.56 23.99
C ARG A 277 18.34 -2.65 22.92
N LEU A 278 19.54 -3.06 22.49
CA LEU A 278 19.74 -4.14 21.53
C LEU A 278 19.25 -5.48 22.07
N ASP A 279 19.62 -5.84 23.30
CA ASP A 279 19.19 -7.08 23.97
C ASP A 279 17.65 -7.13 24.09
N HIS A 280 17.00 -6.01 24.40
CA HIS A 280 15.53 -5.90 24.42
C HIS A 280 14.90 -6.04 23.03
N LEU A 281 15.45 -5.40 22.00
CA LEU A 281 14.96 -5.52 20.63
C LEU A 281 15.12 -6.95 20.08
N LEU A 282 16.23 -7.61 20.40
CA LEU A 282 16.49 -9.00 20.01
C LEU A 282 15.52 -9.96 20.72
N ALA A 283 15.27 -9.76 22.02
CA ALA A 283 14.25 -10.51 22.76
C ALA A 283 12.84 -10.30 22.17
N LYS A 284 12.47 -9.08 21.79
CA LYS A 284 11.19 -8.76 21.13
C LYS A 284 11.06 -9.44 19.77
N LEU A 285 12.10 -9.38 18.94
CA LEU A 285 12.11 -10.01 17.61
C LEU A 285 12.01 -11.54 17.70
N ASN A 286 12.70 -12.16 18.67
CA ASN A 286 12.58 -13.60 18.93
C ASN A 286 11.16 -13.99 19.39
N ALA A 287 10.52 -13.17 20.23
CA ALA A 287 9.15 -13.40 20.68
C ALA A 287 8.14 -13.29 19.52
N GLU A 288 8.29 -12.26 18.68
CA GLU A 288 7.48 -12.08 17.46
C GLU A 288 7.68 -13.23 16.47
N ASN A 289 8.92 -13.66 16.21
CA ASN A 289 9.18 -14.80 15.32
C ASN A 289 8.52 -16.09 15.84
N ALA A 290 8.62 -16.37 17.14
CA ALA A 290 7.93 -17.51 17.75
C ALA A 290 6.39 -17.39 17.71
N GLU A 291 5.84 -16.17 17.64
CA GLU A 291 4.40 -15.96 17.40
C GLU A 291 4.03 -16.22 15.92
N TRP A 292 4.82 -15.71 14.97
CA TRP A 292 4.65 -15.98 13.54
C TRP A 292 4.73 -17.48 13.22
N GLU A 293 5.65 -18.22 13.85
CA GLU A 293 5.75 -19.68 13.69
C GLU A 293 4.50 -20.41 14.19
N ARG A 294 3.95 -20.03 15.36
CA ARG A 294 2.69 -20.60 15.88
C ARG A 294 1.51 -20.27 14.97
N ASN A 295 1.41 -19.01 14.52
CA ASN A 295 0.35 -18.57 13.61
C ASN A 295 0.45 -19.31 12.26
N LEU A 296 1.65 -19.55 11.75
CA LEU A 296 1.87 -20.36 10.54
C LEU A 296 1.44 -21.82 10.72
N THR A 297 1.70 -22.44 11.88
CA THR A 297 1.19 -23.80 12.16
C THR A 297 -0.33 -23.83 12.22
N VAL A 298 -0.96 -22.91 12.97
CA VAL A 298 -2.43 -22.86 13.09
C VAL A 298 -3.11 -22.60 11.74
N LEU A 299 -2.52 -21.77 10.88
CA LEU A 299 -3.05 -21.53 9.53
C LEU A 299 -2.91 -22.77 8.63
N ARG A 300 -1.81 -23.52 8.71
CA ARG A 300 -1.65 -24.79 7.97
C ARG A 300 -2.60 -25.88 8.45
N ASP A 301 -2.79 -26.01 9.76
CA ASP A 301 -3.75 -26.96 10.33
C ASP A 301 -5.19 -26.63 9.85
N LYS A 302 -5.52 -25.34 9.74
CA LYS A 302 -6.81 -24.86 9.21
C LYS A 302 -6.93 -25.00 7.69
N GLU A 303 -5.85 -24.80 6.94
CA GLU A 303 -5.79 -25.07 5.49
C GLU A 303 -6.06 -26.56 5.22
N GLN A 304 -5.42 -27.46 5.98
CA GLN A 304 -5.63 -28.90 5.89
C GLN A 304 -7.06 -29.33 6.31
N GLU A 305 -7.62 -28.75 7.38
CA GLU A 305 -9.01 -29.00 7.79
C GLU A 305 -10.01 -28.56 6.71
N LEU A 306 -9.76 -27.40 6.09
CA LEU A 306 -10.57 -26.88 4.98
C LEU A 306 -10.48 -27.78 3.75
N ASP A 307 -9.28 -28.19 3.33
CA ASP A 307 -9.08 -29.11 2.20
C ASP A 307 -9.73 -30.48 2.45
N GLU A 308 -9.65 -31.03 3.67
CA GLU A 308 -10.34 -32.28 4.01
C GLU A 308 -11.87 -32.10 3.98
N SER A 309 -12.38 -30.95 4.43
CA SER A 309 -13.82 -30.61 4.36
C SER A 309 -14.30 -30.42 2.91
N LEU A 310 -13.49 -29.79 2.06
CA LEU A 310 -13.77 -29.52 0.66
C LEU A 310 -13.74 -30.83 -0.14
N LYS A 311 -12.79 -31.72 0.17
CA LYS A 311 -12.78 -33.09 -0.37
C LYS A 311 -14.05 -33.84 0.03
N LYS A 312 -14.42 -33.87 1.32
CA LYS A 312 -15.67 -34.50 1.82
C LYS A 312 -16.93 -33.91 1.18
N LEU A 313 -16.93 -32.63 0.81
CA LEU A 313 -18.02 -31.98 0.08
C LEU A 313 -18.02 -32.40 -1.40
N SER A 314 -16.85 -32.47 -2.06
CA SER A 314 -16.75 -32.91 -3.45
C SER A 314 -17.13 -34.39 -3.65
N GLU A 315 -16.79 -35.25 -2.70
CA GLU A 315 -17.13 -36.69 -2.70
C GLU A 315 -18.63 -36.94 -2.47
N LYS A 316 -19.37 -35.97 -1.91
CA LYS A 316 -20.83 -36.05 -1.73
C LYS A 316 -21.64 -35.71 -2.99
N GLY A 317 -20.99 -35.22 -4.04
CA GLY A 317 -21.66 -34.85 -5.29
C GLY A 317 -22.42 -33.52 -5.21
N GLY A 318 -23.16 -33.21 -6.28
CA GLY A 318 -23.96 -31.98 -6.37
C GLY A 318 -25.09 -31.97 -5.33
N ILE A 319 -25.20 -30.88 -4.58
CA ILE A 319 -26.28 -30.65 -3.62
C ILE A 319 -27.62 -30.68 -4.38
N ASP A 320 -28.56 -31.51 -3.92
CA ASP A 320 -29.89 -31.58 -4.51
C ASP A 320 -30.62 -30.25 -4.35
N VAL A 321 -31.29 -29.79 -5.41
CA VAL A 321 -31.96 -28.47 -5.44
C VAL A 321 -33.12 -28.46 -4.43
N ASP A 322 -33.79 -29.59 -4.23
CA ASP A 322 -34.89 -29.75 -3.28
C ASP A 322 -34.42 -29.92 -1.80
N GLU A 323 -33.11 -30.09 -1.58
CA GLU A 323 -32.47 -30.01 -0.27
C GLU A 323 -31.92 -28.60 -0.01
N ALA A 324 -31.31 -27.96 -1.02
CA ALA A 324 -30.82 -26.59 -0.95
C ALA A 324 -31.96 -25.55 -0.74
N VAL A 325 -33.12 -25.74 -1.38
CA VAL A 325 -34.28 -24.83 -1.27
C VAL A 325 -35.28 -25.36 -0.23
N THR A 326 -34.81 -25.56 1.01
CA THR A 326 -35.64 -26.00 2.13
C THR A 326 -36.19 -24.82 2.95
N THR A 327 -37.46 -24.91 3.36
CA THR A 327 -38.10 -23.93 4.23
C THR A 327 -37.64 -24.06 5.69
N THR A 328 -37.53 -22.93 6.41
CA THR A 328 -36.98 -22.81 7.78
C THR A 328 -37.56 -23.73 8.86
N ALA A 329 -38.73 -24.36 8.66
CA ALA A 329 -39.29 -25.33 9.58
C ALA A 329 -39.99 -26.49 8.84
N PRO A 330 -40.00 -27.72 9.40
CA PRO A 330 -40.59 -28.89 8.73
C PRO A 330 -42.09 -28.76 8.44
N LEU A 331 -42.83 -27.97 9.23
CA LEU A 331 -44.24 -27.65 8.97
C LEU A 331 -44.43 -26.86 7.66
N TYR A 332 -43.49 -25.96 7.33
CA TYR A 332 -43.51 -25.21 6.08
C TYR A 332 -43.11 -26.09 4.89
N LYS A 333 -42.21 -27.08 5.05
CA LYS A 333 -41.87 -28.05 4.00
C LYS A 333 -43.08 -28.94 3.70
N GLN A 334 -43.82 -29.38 4.72
CA GLN A 334 -45.09 -30.08 4.54
C GLN A 334 -46.13 -29.23 3.78
N LEU A 335 -46.26 -27.93 4.11
CA LEU A 335 -47.19 -27.03 3.42
C LEU A 335 -46.78 -26.76 1.96
N LEU A 336 -45.49 -26.56 1.69
CA LEU A 336 -44.94 -26.33 0.35
C LEU A 336 -45.13 -27.55 -0.55
N ASN A 337 -44.73 -28.74 -0.08
CA ASN A 337 -44.92 -29.99 -0.81
C ASN A 337 -46.41 -30.27 -1.07
N ALA A 338 -47.27 -30.07 -0.06
CA ALA A 338 -48.71 -30.27 -0.22
C ALA A 338 -49.34 -29.32 -1.25
N PHE A 339 -48.83 -28.09 -1.39
CA PHE A 339 -49.28 -27.14 -2.41
C PHE A 339 -48.76 -27.50 -3.81
N ALA A 340 -47.47 -27.87 -3.92
CA ALA A 340 -46.87 -28.28 -5.19
C ALA A 340 -47.53 -29.56 -5.75
N GLU A 341 -47.81 -30.55 -4.89
CA GLU A 341 -48.56 -31.75 -5.29
C GLU A 341 -50.01 -31.44 -5.70
N GLU A 342 -50.64 -30.40 -5.13
CA GLU A 342 -52.03 -30.06 -5.43
C GLU A 342 -52.15 -29.40 -6.81
N ALA A 343 -51.29 -28.42 -7.09
CA ALA A 343 -51.14 -27.83 -8.43
C ALA A 343 -50.82 -28.91 -9.48
N ALA A 344 -49.89 -29.82 -9.18
CA ALA A 344 -49.58 -30.94 -10.08
C ALA A 344 -50.79 -31.88 -10.30
N THR A 345 -51.66 -32.10 -9.31
CA THR A 345 -52.90 -32.85 -9.54
C THR A 345 -53.91 -32.12 -10.42
N GLU A 346 -53.96 -30.78 -10.35
CA GLU A 346 -54.83 -29.96 -11.21
C GLU A 346 -54.37 -29.98 -12.67
N ASP A 347 -53.07 -29.82 -12.92
CA ASP A 347 -52.45 -29.97 -14.25
C ASP A 347 -52.70 -31.37 -14.84
N VAL A 348 -52.50 -32.43 -14.05
CA VAL A 348 -52.74 -33.81 -14.53
C VAL A 348 -54.22 -34.04 -14.87
N ILE A 349 -55.17 -33.49 -14.10
CA ILE A 349 -56.60 -33.56 -14.44
C ILE A 349 -56.89 -32.80 -15.75
N TYR A 350 -56.28 -31.63 -15.96
CA TYR A 350 -56.40 -30.87 -17.20
C TYR A 350 -55.89 -31.66 -18.42
N TYR A 351 -54.67 -32.21 -18.35
CA TYR A 351 -54.09 -32.99 -19.45
C TYR A 351 -54.80 -34.32 -19.69
N LEU A 352 -55.36 -34.97 -18.66
CA LEU A 352 -56.24 -36.14 -18.83
C LEU A 352 -57.53 -35.77 -19.58
N GLY A 353 -58.12 -34.59 -19.30
CA GLY A 353 -59.28 -34.09 -20.04
C GLY A 353 -58.96 -33.82 -21.52
N GLU A 354 -57.76 -33.28 -21.80
CA GLU A 354 -57.28 -33.09 -23.17
C GLU A 354 -56.97 -34.41 -23.88
N ALA A 355 -56.43 -35.41 -23.19
CA ALA A 355 -56.18 -36.74 -23.73
C ALA A 355 -57.48 -37.47 -24.10
N LEU A 356 -58.54 -37.32 -23.30
CA LEU A 356 -59.90 -37.79 -23.64
C LEU A 356 -60.45 -37.07 -24.88
N ARG A 357 -60.33 -35.73 -24.97
CA ARG A 357 -60.75 -34.96 -26.17
C ARG A 357 -60.03 -35.40 -27.45
N ARG A 358 -58.79 -35.89 -27.33
CA ARG A 358 -57.99 -36.41 -28.46
C ARG A 358 -58.19 -37.91 -28.74
N GLY A 359 -59.06 -38.60 -27.99
CA GLY A 359 -59.31 -40.04 -28.16
C GLY A 359 -58.14 -40.94 -27.78
N VAL A 360 -57.21 -40.46 -26.93
CA VAL A 360 -56.01 -41.20 -26.50
C VAL A 360 -56.30 -42.10 -25.28
N ILE A 361 -57.38 -41.81 -24.53
CA ILE A 361 -57.76 -42.51 -23.30
C ILE A 361 -59.28 -42.75 -23.31
N ASP A 362 -59.71 -43.97 -22.98
CA ASP A 362 -61.12 -44.33 -22.86
C ASP A 362 -61.81 -43.62 -21.69
N LEU A 363 -63.12 -43.37 -21.83
CA LEU A 363 -63.94 -42.68 -20.83
C LEU A 363 -63.88 -43.33 -19.44
N ASP A 364 -63.91 -44.67 -19.36
CA ASP A 364 -63.84 -45.39 -18.09
C ASP A 364 -62.48 -45.25 -17.40
N VAL A 365 -61.40 -45.20 -18.18
CA VAL A 365 -60.03 -44.98 -17.66
C VAL A 365 -59.91 -43.53 -17.16
N PHE A 366 -60.41 -42.57 -17.93
CA PHE A 366 -60.48 -41.17 -17.52
C PHE A 366 -61.26 -40.98 -16.22
N LEU A 367 -62.50 -41.49 -16.14
CA LEU A 367 -63.35 -41.36 -14.95
C LEU A 367 -62.74 -42.02 -13.71
N LYS A 368 -62.04 -43.16 -13.88
CA LYS A 368 -61.33 -43.85 -12.79
C LYS A 368 -60.14 -43.02 -12.28
N GLN A 369 -59.34 -42.45 -13.17
CA GLN A 369 -58.19 -41.62 -12.78
C GLN A 369 -58.61 -40.28 -12.19
N VAL A 370 -59.57 -39.58 -12.79
CA VAL A 370 -60.10 -38.31 -12.25
C VAL A 370 -60.73 -38.49 -10.87
N ARG A 371 -61.43 -39.60 -10.62
CA ARG A 371 -61.93 -39.94 -9.26
C ARG A 371 -60.79 -40.17 -8.25
N SER A 372 -59.70 -40.81 -8.65
CA SER A 372 -58.54 -41.03 -7.77
C SER A 372 -57.78 -39.72 -7.49
N LEU A 373 -57.57 -38.90 -8.52
CA LEU A 373 -56.87 -37.62 -8.42
C LEU A 373 -57.67 -36.57 -7.65
N SER A 374 -58.98 -36.46 -7.85
CA SER A 374 -59.84 -35.56 -7.05
C SER A 374 -59.89 -35.96 -5.57
N HIS A 375 -59.84 -37.25 -5.25
CA HIS A 375 -59.68 -37.71 -3.86
C HIS A 375 -58.31 -37.32 -3.28
N LYS A 376 -57.22 -37.44 -4.07
CA LYS A 376 -55.89 -36.95 -3.67
C LYS A 376 -55.89 -35.43 -3.45
N GLN A 377 -56.46 -34.67 -4.38
CA GLN A 377 -56.59 -33.21 -4.33
C GLN A 377 -57.36 -32.76 -3.07
N PHE A 378 -58.48 -33.42 -2.74
CA PHE A 378 -59.23 -33.17 -1.51
C PHE A 378 -58.38 -33.39 -0.26
N MET A 379 -57.63 -34.51 -0.21
CA MET A 379 -56.74 -34.81 0.93
C MET A 379 -55.58 -33.81 1.06
N LEU A 380 -55.00 -33.35 -0.07
CA LEU A 380 -53.98 -32.31 -0.09
C LEU A 380 -54.53 -30.96 0.38
N ARG A 381 -55.71 -30.54 -0.11
CA ARG A 381 -56.39 -29.31 0.34
C ARG A 381 -56.72 -29.36 1.84
N ALA A 382 -57.20 -30.48 2.35
CA ALA A 382 -57.45 -30.70 3.78
C ALA A 382 -56.16 -30.71 4.62
N LEU A 383 -55.05 -31.22 4.09
CA LEU A 383 -53.73 -31.15 4.72
C LEU A 383 -53.21 -29.71 4.78
N MET A 384 -53.28 -28.96 3.67
CA MET A 384 -52.90 -27.55 3.60
C MET A 384 -53.68 -26.69 4.61
N GLN A 385 -54.99 -26.89 4.75
CA GLN A 385 -55.80 -26.19 5.75
C GLN A 385 -55.30 -26.46 7.18
N LYS A 386 -55.02 -27.73 7.52
CA LYS A 386 -54.46 -28.11 8.84
C LYS A 386 -53.08 -27.51 9.08
N CYS A 387 -52.21 -27.48 8.05
CA CYS A 387 -50.89 -26.87 8.13
C CYS A 387 -50.96 -25.35 8.31
N ARG A 388 -51.81 -24.64 7.56
CA ARG A 388 -52.01 -23.18 7.72
C ARG A 388 -52.56 -22.82 9.09
N ALA A 389 -53.57 -23.54 9.58
CA ALA A 389 -54.10 -23.35 10.93
C ALA A 389 -53.04 -23.57 12.02
N LYS A 390 -52.24 -24.65 11.92
CA LYS A 390 -51.16 -24.93 12.87
C LYS A 390 -49.97 -23.97 12.78
N ALA A 391 -49.78 -23.31 11.64
CA ALA A 391 -48.74 -22.31 11.42
C ALA A 391 -49.15 -20.87 11.79
N GLY A 392 -50.39 -20.64 12.26
CA GLY A 392 -50.91 -19.28 12.52
C GLY A 392 -51.18 -18.46 11.25
N LEU A 393 -51.21 -19.10 10.08
CA LEU A 393 -51.44 -18.50 8.76
C LEU A 393 -52.90 -18.67 8.30
N ALA A 394 -53.84 -18.68 9.25
CA ALA A 394 -55.27 -18.77 8.99
C ALA A 394 -55.90 -17.36 9.03
N GLY A 395 -56.19 -16.84 7.83
CA GLY A 395 -57.11 -15.74 7.56
C GLY A 395 -58.11 -16.18 6.49
#